data_AF-A0A3B9KZD5-F1
#
_entry.id   AF-A0A3B9KZD5-F1
#
_cell.length_a   1.000
_cell.length_b   1.000
_cell.length_c   1.000
_cell.angle_alpha   90.00
_cell.angle_beta   90.00
_cell.angle_gamma   90.00
#
_symmetry.space_group_name_H-M   'P 1'
#
loop_
_entity.id
_entity.type
_entity.pdbx_description
1 polymer ?
#
loop_
_entity_poly.entity_id
_entity_poly.type
_entity_poly.pdbx_seq_one_letter_code
_entity_poly.pdbx_strand_id
1 'polypeptide(L)'
;MADTDSSLVDDRRATQPEGGEAIHRPKAKSLKPLALLLPYVARHWVTVTVALIFLVAAAAVSLAIPLLLGSAADAGSAAQGNAEELLSLVDRAFLWVALAAILSGVLGAVRFYFVSRFGERIAADLRKDLYAHLLKLSPRYHSQMRSGEAVSRLTADITLIETFLGSSASLATRTLLTTIGALTMMLVVNWKLGLTLLAMLPIAVLPVMAIGRV
;
A
#
# COMPACT_ATOMS: atom_id res chain seq x y z
N MET A 1 -62.93 14.14 -16.87
CA MET A 1 -62.22 13.34 -17.90
C MET A 1 -60.74 13.65 -17.75
N ALA A 2 -60.21 13.26 -16.60
CA ALA A 2 -58.85 13.46 -16.08
C ALA A 2 -58.65 12.35 -15.02
N ASP A 3 -57.41 11.93 -14.80
CA ASP A 3 -56.97 10.90 -13.84
C ASP A 3 -57.05 9.41 -14.24
N THR A 4 -56.32 9.02 -15.28
CA THR A 4 -55.95 7.59 -15.48
C THR A 4 -54.43 7.39 -15.62
N ASP A 5 -53.59 8.31 -15.15
CA ASP A 5 -52.13 8.23 -15.35
C ASP A 5 -51.31 8.31 -14.04
N SER A 6 -51.95 8.29 -12.87
CA SER A 6 -51.26 8.38 -11.57
C SER A 6 -50.98 7.03 -10.90
N SER A 7 -51.56 5.92 -11.36
CA SER A 7 -51.43 4.60 -10.73
C SER A 7 -50.18 3.81 -11.15
N LEU A 8 -49.45 4.25 -12.18
CA LEU A 8 -48.24 3.58 -12.69
C LEU A 8 -46.93 4.12 -12.08
N VAL A 9 -46.99 5.20 -11.28
CA VAL A 9 -45.81 5.84 -10.69
C VAL A 9 -45.50 5.30 -9.28
N ASP A 10 -46.46 4.68 -8.60
CA ASP A 10 -46.31 4.27 -7.19
C ASP A 10 -45.56 2.94 -7.00
N ASP A 11 -45.46 2.11 -8.04
CA ASP A 11 -44.87 0.76 -7.96
C ASP A 11 -43.33 0.74 -8.06
N ARG A 12 -42.70 1.90 -8.26
CA ARG A 12 -41.22 2.03 -8.30
C ARG A 12 -40.55 2.17 -6.93
N ARG A 13 -41.32 2.19 -5.84
CA ARG A 13 -40.76 2.20 -4.46
C ARG A 13 -40.55 0.81 -3.88
N ALA A 14 -41.10 -0.25 -4.47
CA ALA A 14 -41.04 -1.61 -3.92
C ALA A 14 -39.72 -2.36 -4.19
N THR A 15 -38.74 -1.74 -4.85
CA THR A 15 -37.42 -2.34 -5.13
C THR A 15 -36.24 -1.48 -4.65
N GLN A 16 -36.47 -0.53 -3.74
CA GLN A 16 -35.35 -0.04 -2.96
C GLN A 16 -34.83 -1.20 -2.11
N PRO A 17 -33.54 -1.56 -2.21
CA PRO A 17 -32.96 -2.56 -1.33
C PRO A 17 -33.03 -2.00 0.09
N GLU A 18 -34.06 -2.45 0.82
CA GLU A 18 -34.17 -2.35 2.27
C GLU A 18 -32.80 -2.65 2.86
N GLY A 19 -32.24 -1.66 3.58
CA GLY A 19 -31.12 -1.82 4.49
C GLY A 19 -29.95 -2.63 3.94
N GLY A 20 -28.92 -1.94 3.47
CA GLY A 20 -27.58 -2.53 3.46
C GLY A 20 -27.17 -2.89 4.88
N GLU A 21 -27.62 -4.04 5.38
CA GLU A 21 -27.00 -4.75 6.48
C GLU A 21 -25.54 -4.89 6.07
N ALA A 22 -24.70 -4.04 6.65
CA ALA A 22 -23.26 -4.16 6.55
C ALA A 22 -22.95 -5.58 7.03
N ILE A 23 -22.74 -6.50 6.09
CA ILE A 23 -22.42 -7.90 6.38
C ILE A 23 -21.29 -7.84 7.39
N HIS A 24 -21.60 -8.17 8.65
CA HIS A 24 -20.69 -8.11 9.78
C HIS A 24 -19.65 -9.20 9.56
N ARG A 25 -18.67 -8.92 8.69
CA ARG A 25 -17.58 -9.83 8.37
C ARG A 25 -16.79 -10.03 9.67
N PRO A 26 -16.78 -11.23 10.26
CA PRO A 26 -16.07 -11.45 11.50
C PRO A 26 -14.59 -11.08 11.28
N LYS A 27 -14.03 -10.24 12.16
CA LYS A 27 -12.60 -9.87 12.13
C LYS A 27 -11.77 -11.15 12.02
N ALA A 28 -10.92 -11.23 11.01
CA ALA A 28 -10.09 -12.41 10.76
C ALA A 28 -9.19 -12.66 11.99
N LYS A 29 -9.52 -13.70 12.78
CA LYS A 29 -8.83 -14.04 14.04
C LYS A 29 -7.54 -14.85 13.85
N SER A 30 -7.10 -15.14 12.61
CA SER A 30 -5.92 -15.98 12.40
C SER A 30 -5.16 -15.66 11.11
N LEU A 31 -3.82 -15.65 11.21
CA LEU A 31 -2.89 -15.55 10.08
C LEU A 31 -2.62 -16.91 9.40
N LYS A 32 -3.21 -18.00 9.91
CA LYS A 32 -3.07 -19.36 9.36
C LYS A 32 -3.41 -19.47 7.86
N PRO A 33 -4.44 -18.78 7.32
CA PRO A 33 -4.72 -18.82 5.88
C PRO A 33 -3.58 -18.23 5.03
N LEU A 34 -2.82 -17.27 5.58
CA LEU A 34 -1.67 -16.68 4.91
C LEU A 34 -0.48 -17.66 4.84
N ALA A 35 -0.36 -18.54 5.84
CA ALA A 35 0.65 -19.59 5.87
C ALA A 35 0.42 -20.68 4.79
N LEU A 36 -0.80 -20.82 4.25
CA LEU A 36 -1.04 -21.68 3.09
C LEU A 36 -0.42 -21.13 1.80
N LEU A 37 -0.15 -19.83 1.73
CA LEU A 37 0.49 -19.19 0.57
C LEU A 37 2.03 -19.21 0.65
N LEU A 38 2.60 -19.53 1.81
CA LEU A 38 4.04 -19.61 2.03
C LEU A 38 4.80 -20.49 1.00
N PRO A 39 4.32 -21.70 0.60
CA PRO A 39 5.03 -22.49 -0.41
C PRO A 39 5.05 -21.83 -1.79
N TYR A 40 3.99 -21.12 -2.17
CA TYR A 40 3.96 -20.35 -3.44
C TYR A 40 4.91 -19.16 -3.38
N VAL A 41 4.98 -18.48 -2.24
CA VAL A 41 5.94 -17.37 -2.02
C VAL A 41 7.37 -17.88 -2.03
N ALA A 42 7.65 -18.99 -1.35
CA ALA A 42 8.98 -19.60 -1.26
C ALA A 42 9.51 -20.04 -2.63
N ARG A 43 8.64 -20.46 -3.55
CA ARG A 43 9.02 -20.78 -4.94
C ARG A 43 9.58 -19.56 -5.70
N HIS A 44 9.16 -18.34 -5.34
CA HIS A 44 9.57 -17.09 -5.98
C HIS A 44 10.49 -16.23 -5.08
N TRP A 45 11.24 -16.85 -4.17
CA TRP A 45 12.07 -16.16 -3.17
C TRP A 45 13.06 -15.16 -3.76
N VAL A 46 13.66 -15.47 -4.92
CA VAL A 46 14.61 -14.57 -5.59
C VAL A 46 13.96 -13.22 -5.91
N THR A 47 12.75 -13.24 -6.47
CA THR A 47 12.00 -12.02 -6.82
C THR A 47 11.65 -11.22 -5.56
N VAL A 48 11.30 -11.90 -4.47
CA VAL A 48 11.01 -11.27 -3.17
C VAL A 48 12.26 -10.60 -2.59
N THR A 49 13.40 -11.28 -2.60
CA THR A 49 14.66 -10.73 -2.09
C THR A 49 15.11 -9.53 -2.91
N VAL A 50 15.03 -9.60 -4.24
CA VAL A 50 15.35 -8.46 -5.12
C VAL A 50 14.41 -7.28 -4.83
N ALA A 51 13.10 -7.52 -4.76
CA ALA A 51 12.13 -6.48 -4.42
C ALA A 51 12.39 -5.85 -3.05
N LEU A 52 12.78 -6.66 -2.05
CA LEU A 52 13.11 -6.18 -0.71
C LEU A 52 14.38 -5.32 -0.71
N ILE A 53 15.42 -5.70 -1.44
CA ILE A 53 16.64 -4.90 -1.59
C ILE A 53 16.32 -3.53 -2.19
N PHE A 54 15.57 -3.50 -3.30
CA PHE A 54 15.17 -2.24 -3.93
C PHE A 54 14.23 -1.42 -3.03
N LEU A 55 13.38 -2.06 -2.23
CA LEU A 55 12.55 -1.38 -1.24
C LEU A 55 13.38 -0.66 -0.19
N VAL A 56 14.37 -1.35 0.41
CA VAL A 56 15.25 -0.77 1.43
C VAL A 56 16.11 0.34 0.82
N ALA A 57 16.68 0.12 -0.37
CA ALA A 57 17.46 1.13 -1.07
C ALA A 57 16.62 2.38 -1.40
N ALA A 58 15.42 2.21 -1.95
CA ALA A 58 14.52 3.33 -2.24
C ALA A 58 14.12 4.09 -0.97
N ALA A 59 13.83 3.39 0.13
CA ALA A 59 13.52 4.02 1.41
C ALA A 59 14.72 4.83 1.95
N ALA A 60 15.93 4.27 1.91
CA ALA A 60 17.14 4.95 2.36
C ALA A 60 17.42 6.23 1.55
N VAL A 61 17.34 6.17 0.22
CA VAL A 61 17.54 7.35 -0.64
C VAL A 61 16.44 8.38 -0.40
N SER A 62 15.19 7.95 -0.23
CA SER A 62 14.08 8.87 0.07
C SER A 62 14.25 9.60 1.40
N LEU A 63 14.90 8.98 2.39
CA LEU A 63 15.22 9.60 3.68
C LEU A 63 16.45 10.53 3.61
N ALA A 64 17.34 10.32 2.64
CA ALA A 64 18.47 11.21 2.42
C ALA A 64 18.04 12.58 1.86
N ILE A 65 16.92 12.64 1.11
CA ILE A 65 16.43 13.89 0.49
C ILE A 65 16.18 15.00 1.55
N PRO A 66 15.42 14.77 2.65
CA PRO A 66 15.27 15.76 3.72
C PRO A 66 16.60 16.21 4.35
N LEU A 67 17.56 15.31 4.53
CA LEU A 67 18.87 15.65 5.11
C LEU A 67 19.68 16.54 4.19
N LEU A 68 19.71 16.22 2.89
CA LEU A 68 20.37 17.04 1.87
C LEU A 68 19.75 18.43 1.81
N LEU A 69 18.42 18.51 1.89
CA LEU A 69 17.71 19.79 1.92
C LEU A 69 18.02 20.58 3.19
N GLY A 70 18.11 19.93 4.35
CA GLY A 70 18.55 20.56 5.60
C GLY A 70 19.97 21.13 5.48
N SER A 71 20.91 20.35 4.94
CA SER A 71 22.29 20.82 4.73
C SER A 71 22.39 22.00 3.76
N ALA A 72 21.49 22.08 2.77
CA ALA A 72 21.40 23.23 1.87
C ALA A 72 20.94 24.50 2.61
N ALA A 73 19.98 24.36 3.52
CA ALA A 73 19.49 25.46 4.34
C ALA A 73 20.55 25.95 5.33
N ASP A 74 21.31 25.02 5.92
CA ASP A 74 22.43 25.33 6.82
C ASP A 74 23.57 26.05 6.07
N ALA A 75 23.88 25.61 4.84
CA ALA A 75 24.89 26.25 3.98
C ALA A 75 24.52 27.69 3.60
N GLY A 76 23.23 27.96 3.37
CA GLY A 76 22.73 29.32 3.12
C GLY A 76 22.95 30.26 4.31
N SER A 77 22.89 29.74 5.53
CA SER A 77 23.17 30.50 6.75
C SER A 77 24.68 30.69 6.99
N ALA A 78 25.51 29.76 6.53
CA ALA A 78 26.96 29.78 6.70
C ALA A 78 27.69 30.74 5.75
N ALA A 79 27.10 31.08 4.60
CA ALA A 79 27.77 31.85 3.55
C ALA A 79 28.06 33.34 3.86
N GLN A 80 27.75 33.83 5.07
CA GLN A 80 28.15 35.15 5.63
C GLN A 80 28.15 36.36 4.66
N GLY A 81 27.26 36.39 3.65
CA GLY A 81 27.14 37.50 2.70
C GLY A 81 27.94 37.37 1.39
N ASN A 82 28.72 36.31 1.18
CA ASN A 82 29.37 36.03 -0.10
C ASN A 82 28.38 35.40 -1.09
N ALA A 83 27.85 36.20 -2.02
CA ALA A 83 26.84 35.75 -2.98
C ALA A 83 27.34 34.62 -3.90
N GLU A 84 28.60 34.65 -4.35
CA GLU A 84 29.18 33.61 -5.21
C GLU A 84 29.36 32.28 -4.48
N GLU A 85 29.79 32.33 -3.22
CA GLU A 85 29.97 31.14 -2.37
C GLU A 85 28.62 30.49 -2.04
N LEU A 86 27.61 31.30 -1.69
CA LEU A 86 26.24 30.86 -1.46
C LEU A 86 25.65 30.18 -2.70
N LEU A 87 25.76 30.80 -3.88
CA LEU A 87 25.26 30.22 -5.14
C LEU A 87 25.91 28.87 -5.42
N SER A 88 27.22 28.76 -5.25
CA SER A 88 27.94 27.51 -5.50
C SER A 88 27.54 26.37 -4.54
N LEU A 89 27.28 26.68 -3.27
CA LEU A 89 26.87 25.72 -2.24
C LEU A 89 25.42 25.27 -2.47
N VAL A 90 24.53 26.20 -2.78
CA VAL A 90 23.12 25.91 -3.06
C VAL A 90 22.98 25.10 -4.35
N ASP A 91 23.67 25.47 -5.43
CA ASP A 91 23.65 24.71 -6.70
C ASP A 91 24.14 23.27 -6.49
N ARG A 92 25.23 23.10 -5.71
CA ARG A 92 25.75 21.77 -5.39
C ARG A 92 24.73 20.95 -4.61
N ALA A 93 24.11 21.53 -3.59
CA ALA A 93 23.12 20.84 -2.77
C ALA A 93 21.88 20.49 -3.58
N PHE A 94 21.42 21.39 -4.45
CA PHE A 94 20.27 21.16 -5.33
C PHE A 94 20.54 20.04 -6.34
N LEU A 95 21.76 19.97 -6.89
CA LEU A 95 22.20 18.88 -7.76
C LEU A 95 22.16 17.53 -7.03
N TRP A 96 22.64 17.46 -5.79
CA TRP A 96 22.56 16.24 -4.98
C TRP A 96 21.12 15.84 -4.65
N VAL A 97 20.27 16.80 -4.30
CA VAL A 97 18.83 16.57 -4.07
C VAL A 97 18.17 16.04 -5.35
N ALA A 98 18.44 16.65 -6.50
CA ALA A 98 17.89 16.22 -7.79
C ALA A 98 18.35 14.79 -8.14
N LEU A 99 19.63 14.48 -7.95
CA LEU A 99 20.17 13.13 -8.18
C LEU A 99 19.53 12.11 -7.24
N ALA A 100 19.39 12.44 -5.95
CA ALA A 100 18.74 11.57 -4.97
C ALA A 100 17.26 11.36 -5.29
N ALA A 101 16.54 12.39 -5.74
CA ALA A 101 15.14 12.29 -6.15
C ALA A 101 14.96 11.37 -7.37
N ILE A 102 15.80 11.53 -8.41
CA ILE A 102 15.81 10.67 -9.59
C ILE A 102 16.12 9.23 -9.18
N LEU A 103 17.16 9.01 -8.38
CA LEU A 103 17.56 7.70 -7.91
C LEU A 103 16.45 7.03 -7.10
N SER A 104 15.82 7.76 -6.17
CA SER A 104 14.66 7.28 -5.40
C SER A 104 13.50 6.88 -6.31
N GLY A 105 13.22 7.66 -7.35
CA GLY A 105 12.19 7.36 -8.35
C GLY A 105 12.50 6.08 -9.14
N VAL A 106 13.73 5.95 -9.64
CA VAL A 106 14.18 4.76 -10.38
C VAL A 106 14.13 3.50 -9.50
N LEU A 107 14.69 3.56 -8.28
CA LEU A 107 14.63 2.44 -7.34
C LEU A 107 13.18 2.08 -6.99
N GLY A 108 12.33 3.08 -6.80
CA GLY A 108 10.91 2.91 -6.54
C GLY A 108 10.17 2.22 -7.69
N ALA A 109 10.49 2.56 -8.94
CA ALA A 109 9.94 1.96 -10.15
C ALA A 109 10.41 0.52 -10.35
N VAL A 110 11.71 0.26 -10.19
CA VAL A 110 12.28 -1.10 -10.28
C VAL A 110 11.67 -2.01 -9.22
N ARG A 111 11.58 -1.54 -7.96
CA ARG A 111 10.85 -2.24 -6.89
C ARG A 111 9.42 -2.53 -7.33
N PHE A 112 8.68 -1.53 -7.80
CA PHE A 112 7.27 -1.69 -8.20
C PHE A 112 7.11 -2.77 -9.28
N TYR A 113 7.99 -2.77 -10.28
CA TYR A 113 8.02 -3.80 -11.32
C TYR A 113 8.20 -5.21 -10.74
N PHE A 114 9.22 -5.43 -9.90
CA PHE A 114 9.48 -6.75 -9.32
C PHE A 114 8.33 -7.23 -8.41
N VAL A 115 7.75 -6.33 -7.62
CA VAL A 115 6.63 -6.67 -6.74
C VAL A 115 5.37 -7.00 -7.57
N SER A 116 5.05 -6.21 -8.62
CA SER A 116 3.92 -6.50 -9.51
C SER A 116 4.07 -7.86 -10.19
N ARG A 117 5.25 -8.11 -10.78
CA ARG A 117 5.56 -9.39 -11.44
C ARG A 117 5.49 -10.58 -10.49
N PHE A 118 5.85 -10.39 -9.22
CA PHE A 118 5.71 -11.41 -8.19
C PHE A 118 4.25 -11.72 -7.87
N GLY A 119 3.40 -10.69 -7.67
CA GLY A 119 1.97 -10.86 -7.44
C GLY A 119 1.28 -11.59 -8.60
N GLU A 120 1.55 -11.16 -9.84
CA GLU A 120 1.02 -11.78 -11.06
C GLU A 120 1.40 -13.26 -11.18
N ARG A 121 2.67 -13.62 -10.91
CA ARG A 121 3.14 -15.01 -11.01
C ARG A 121 2.45 -15.92 -10.00
N ILE A 122 2.28 -15.46 -8.78
CA ILE A 122 1.58 -16.24 -7.74
C ILE A 122 0.10 -16.38 -8.07
N ALA A 123 -0.53 -15.32 -8.58
CA ALA A 123 -1.90 -15.39 -9.05
C ALA A 123 -2.06 -16.40 -10.21
N ALA A 124 -1.11 -16.43 -11.15
CA ALA A 124 -1.11 -17.39 -12.25
C ALA A 124 -0.96 -18.84 -11.77
N ASP A 125 -0.03 -19.10 -10.84
CA ASP A 125 0.17 -20.42 -10.23
C ASP A 125 -1.10 -20.87 -9.48
N LEU A 126 -1.70 -19.97 -8.69
CA LEU A 126 -2.92 -20.25 -7.94
C LEU A 126 -4.12 -20.52 -8.84
N ARG A 127 -4.28 -19.75 -9.94
CA ARG A 127 -5.31 -20.03 -10.95
C ARG A 127 -5.10 -21.41 -11.53
N LYS A 128 -3.88 -21.76 -11.94
CA LYS A 128 -3.56 -23.06 -12.55
C LYS A 128 -3.90 -24.23 -11.62
N ASP A 129 -3.48 -24.17 -10.36
CA ASP A 129 -3.71 -25.26 -9.41
C ASP A 129 -5.19 -25.37 -9.02
N LEU A 130 -5.89 -24.24 -8.86
CA LEU A 130 -7.31 -24.27 -8.53
C LEU A 130 -8.16 -24.75 -9.72
N TYR A 131 -7.83 -24.36 -10.96
CA TYR A 131 -8.45 -24.92 -12.16
C TYR A 131 -8.22 -26.44 -12.27
N ALA A 132 -6.99 -26.91 -12.07
CA ALA A 132 -6.67 -28.34 -12.11
C ALA A 132 -7.41 -29.14 -11.03
N HIS A 133 -7.65 -28.54 -9.86
CA HIS A 133 -8.43 -29.15 -8.79
C HIS A 133 -9.93 -29.20 -9.11
N LEU A 134 -10.49 -28.11 -9.63
CA LEU A 134 -11.90 -28.03 -10.03
C LEU A 134 -12.26 -29.06 -11.10
N LEU A 135 -11.35 -29.36 -12.03
CA LEU A 135 -11.55 -30.38 -13.08
C LEU A 135 -11.54 -31.82 -12.55
N LYS A 136 -10.98 -32.06 -11.36
CA LYS A 136 -10.89 -33.41 -10.74
C LYS A 136 -12.03 -33.68 -9.75
N LEU A 137 -12.92 -32.71 -9.53
CA LEU A 137 -13.95 -32.79 -8.52
C LEU A 137 -15.10 -33.70 -8.97
N SER A 138 -15.81 -34.32 -8.01
CA SER A 138 -16.87 -35.26 -8.32
C SER A 138 -18.12 -34.57 -8.89
N PRO A 139 -18.92 -35.26 -9.74
CA PRO A 139 -20.16 -34.70 -10.31
C PRO A 139 -21.15 -34.18 -9.24
N ARG A 140 -21.15 -34.78 -8.04
CA ARG A 140 -21.99 -34.37 -6.89
C ARG A 140 -21.60 -33.01 -6.31
N TYR A 141 -20.35 -32.57 -6.50
CA TYR A 141 -19.90 -31.25 -6.09
C TYR A 141 -20.30 -30.18 -7.12
N HIS A 142 -20.26 -30.53 -8.41
CA HIS A 142 -20.73 -29.67 -9.50
C HIS A 142 -22.25 -29.46 -9.49
N SER A 143 -23.03 -30.40 -8.95
CA SER A 143 -24.50 -30.27 -8.86
C SER A 143 -24.98 -29.40 -7.69
N GLN A 144 -24.15 -29.18 -6.67
CA GLN A 144 -24.50 -28.40 -5.47
C GLN A 144 -23.98 -26.96 -5.51
N MET A 145 -22.93 -26.69 -6.30
CA MET A 145 -22.34 -25.36 -6.44
C MET A 145 -22.89 -24.68 -7.70
N ARG A 146 -23.53 -23.51 -7.58
CA ARG A 146 -23.80 -22.67 -8.77
C ARG A 146 -22.47 -22.39 -9.45
N SER A 147 -22.31 -22.79 -10.70
CA SER A 147 -21.09 -22.62 -11.48
C SER A 147 -20.51 -21.19 -11.42
N GLY A 148 -21.38 -20.18 -11.33
CA GLY A 148 -21.00 -18.78 -11.17
C GLY A 148 -20.33 -18.42 -9.83
N GLU A 149 -20.64 -19.11 -8.73
CA GLU A 149 -20.03 -18.81 -7.43
C GLU A 149 -18.62 -19.39 -7.30
N ALA A 150 -18.36 -20.57 -7.90
CA ALA A 150 -17.02 -21.14 -7.96
C ALA A 150 -16.06 -20.26 -8.79
N VAL A 151 -16.52 -19.77 -9.95
CA VAL A 151 -15.74 -18.88 -10.82
C VAL A 151 -15.54 -17.50 -10.17
N SER A 152 -16.56 -16.98 -9.48
CA SER A 152 -16.49 -15.71 -8.74
C SER A 152 -15.46 -15.78 -7.61
N ARG A 153 -15.50 -16.83 -6.77
CA ARG A 153 -14.51 -17.04 -5.70
C ARG A 153 -13.09 -17.24 -6.25
N LEU A 154 -12.95 -18.07 -7.30
CA LEU A 154 -11.69 -18.28 -8.01
C LEU A 154 -11.09 -16.95 -8.53
N THR A 155 -11.91 -16.03 -9.03
CA THR A 155 -11.39 -14.81 -9.66
C THR A 155 -11.19 -13.69 -8.64
N ALA A 156 -12.17 -13.46 -7.77
CA ALA A 156 -12.15 -12.38 -6.79
C ALA A 156 -11.11 -12.64 -5.68
N ASP A 157 -11.09 -13.85 -5.09
CA ASP A 157 -10.17 -14.15 -3.99
C ASP A 157 -8.72 -14.17 -4.48
N ILE A 158 -8.46 -14.67 -5.70
CA ILE A 158 -7.11 -14.64 -6.29
C ILE A 158 -6.66 -13.21 -6.58
N THR A 159 -7.54 -12.36 -7.11
CA THR A 159 -7.20 -10.95 -7.37
C THR A 159 -6.88 -10.19 -6.08
N LEU A 160 -7.58 -10.51 -4.98
CA LEU A 160 -7.25 -9.96 -3.65
C LEU A 160 -5.87 -10.40 -3.17
N ILE A 161 -5.51 -11.67 -3.36
CA ILE A 161 -4.16 -12.18 -3.04
C ILE A 161 -3.10 -11.52 -3.92
N GLU A 162 -3.37 -11.41 -5.22
CA GLU A 162 -2.52 -10.74 -6.21
C GLU A 162 -2.23 -9.29 -5.78
N THR A 163 -3.26 -8.54 -5.43
CA THR A 163 -3.12 -7.14 -4.98
C THR A 163 -2.35 -7.06 -3.66
N PHE A 164 -2.64 -7.95 -2.73
CA PHE A 164 -1.99 -7.98 -1.42
C PHE A 164 -0.49 -8.26 -1.53
N LEU A 165 -0.09 -9.31 -2.26
CA LEU A 165 1.32 -9.66 -2.48
C LEU A 165 2.02 -8.73 -3.49
N GLY A 166 1.29 -8.25 -4.49
CA GLY A 166 1.81 -7.46 -5.61
C GLY A 166 1.94 -5.96 -5.33
N SER A 167 1.31 -5.45 -4.28
CA SER A 167 1.42 -4.02 -3.95
C SER A 167 1.22 -3.70 -2.47
N SER A 168 0.14 -4.16 -1.84
CA SER A 168 -0.26 -3.70 -0.50
C SER A 168 0.78 -4.04 0.56
N ALA A 169 1.31 -5.26 0.56
CA ALA A 169 2.36 -5.67 1.49
C ALA A 169 3.62 -4.81 1.30
N SER A 170 4.06 -4.61 0.05
CA SER A 170 5.24 -3.80 -0.24
C SER A 170 5.05 -2.33 0.15
N LEU A 171 3.86 -1.77 -0.08
CA LEU A 171 3.54 -0.41 0.32
C LEU A 171 3.51 -0.27 1.85
N ALA A 172 2.89 -1.22 2.56
CA ALA A 172 2.88 -1.24 4.02
C ALA A 172 4.30 -1.34 4.59
N THR A 173 5.12 -2.25 4.08
CA THR A 173 6.53 -2.39 4.50
C THR A 173 7.33 -1.12 4.21
N ARG A 174 7.15 -0.50 3.03
CA ARG A 174 7.80 0.77 2.70
C ARG A 174 7.40 1.85 3.69
N THR A 175 6.10 2.04 3.93
CA THR A 175 5.59 3.06 4.85
C THR A 175 6.12 2.84 6.27
N LEU A 176 6.11 1.60 6.76
CA LEU A 176 6.68 1.29 8.08
C LEU A 176 8.18 1.63 8.13
N LEU A 177 8.94 1.20 7.13
CA LEU A 177 10.38 1.43 7.09
C LEU A 177 10.73 2.92 7.00
N THR A 178 10.03 3.68 6.14
CA THR A 178 10.24 5.12 6.00
C THR A 178 9.80 5.87 7.24
N THR A 179 8.68 5.49 7.86
CA THR A 179 8.20 6.14 9.09
C THR A 179 9.14 5.88 10.25
N ILE A 180 9.56 4.63 10.47
CA ILE A 180 10.53 4.29 11.52
C ILE A 180 11.85 5.00 11.25
N GLY A 181 12.38 4.92 10.03
CA GLY A 181 13.64 5.57 9.69
C GLY A 181 13.59 7.08 9.84
N ALA A 182 12.48 7.73 9.45
CA ALA A 182 12.30 9.17 9.61
C ALA A 182 12.22 9.58 11.09
N LEU A 183 11.47 8.82 11.90
CA LEU A 183 11.41 9.03 13.35
C LEU A 183 12.79 8.86 14.00
N THR A 184 13.51 7.80 13.65
CA THR A 184 14.87 7.57 14.16
C THR A 184 15.80 8.70 13.75
N MET A 185 15.82 9.10 12.47
CA MET A 185 16.64 10.23 12.01
C MET A 185 16.30 11.52 12.74
N MET A 186 15.02 11.82 12.91
CA MET A 186 14.58 13.03 13.59
C MET A 186 15.04 13.06 15.05
N LEU A 187 14.93 11.94 15.76
CA LEU A 187 15.38 11.81 17.15
C LEU A 187 16.91 11.93 17.27
N VAL A 188 17.67 11.44 16.29
CA VAL A 188 19.13 11.57 16.23
C VAL A 188 19.55 13.01 15.96
N VAL A 189 18.87 13.72 15.06
CA VAL A 189 19.19 15.12 14.71
C VAL A 189 18.86 16.06 15.88
N ASN A 190 17.65 15.97 16.44
CA ASN A 190 17.28 16.76 17.61
C ASN A 190 16.20 16.04 18.45
N TRP A 191 16.65 15.37 19.50
CA TRP A 191 15.77 14.59 20.38
C TRP A 191 14.68 15.44 21.04
N LYS A 192 14.96 16.72 21.38
CA LYS A 192 13.99 17.61 22.05
C LYS A 192 12.83 17.94 21.10
N LEU A 193 13.14 18.37 19.89
CA LEU A 193 12.12 18.67 18.86
C LEU A 193 11.35 17.42 18.45
N GLY A 194 12.05 16.29 18.32
CA GLY A 194 11.45 14.99 18.03
C GLY A 194 10.41 14.56 19.07
N LEU A 195 10.74 14.64 20.36
CA LEU A 195 9.82 14.27 21.43
C LEU A 195 8.61 15.20 21.50
N THR A 196 8.81 16.51 21.31
CA THR A 196 7.72 17.48 21.31
C THR A 196 6.72 17.19 20.19
N LEU A 197 7.20 16.88 18.98
CA LEU A 197 6.34 16.50 17.86
C LEU A 197 5.61 15.17 18.11
N LEU A 198 6.30 14.19 18.70
CA LEU A 198 5.68 12.90 19.04
C LEU A 198 4.60 13.06 20.12
N ALA A 199 4.78 13.99 21.06
CA ALA A 199 3.77 14.33 22.07
C ALA A 199 2.58 15.12 21.48
N MET A 200 2.80 15.93 20.44
CA MET A 200 1.75 16.64 19.71
C MET A 200 0.89 15.71 18.85
N LEU A 201 1.45 14.62 18.33
CA LEU A 201 0.74 13.65 17.48
C LEU A 201 -0.54 13.09 18.11
N PRO A 202 -0.56 12.54 19.35
CA PRO A 202 -1.80 12.06 19.97
C PRO A 202 -2.81 13.19 20.21
N ILE A 203 -2.35 14.40 20.55
CA ILE A 203 -3.22 15.57 20.72
C ILE A 203 -3.94 15.90 19.41
N ALA A 204 -3.26 15.77 18.26
CA ALA A 204 -3.85 15.99 16.95
C ALA A 204 -4.76 14.84 16.48
N VAL A 205 -4.38 13.59 16.77
CA VAL A 205 -5.09 12.39 16.27
C VAL A 205 -6.33 12.04 17.09
N LEU A 206 -6.30 12.23 18.42
CA LEU A 206 -7.41 11.87 19.31
C LEU A 206 -8.74 12.55 18.96
N PRO A 207 -8.80 13.87 18.66
CA PRO A 207 -10.05 14.53 18.26
C PRO A 207 -10.59 13.99 16.93
N VAL A 208 -9.70 13.74 15.96
CA VAL A 208 -10.08 13.17 14.66
C VAL A 208 -10.67 11.77 14.83
N MET A 209 -10.07 10.95 15.69
CA MET A 209 -10.59 9.62 16.02
C MET A 209 -11.89 9.64 16.83
N ALA A 210 -12.11 10.69 17.62
CA ALA A 210 -13.35 10.88 18.36
C ALA A 210 -14.49 11.28 17.41
N ILE A 211 -14.24 12.23 16.51
CA ILE A 211 -15.22 12.70 15.53
C ILE A 211 -15.54 11.60 14.50
N GLY A 212 -14.54 10.88 13.99
CA GLY A 212 -14.76 9.80 13.02
C GLY A 212 -15.45 8.54 13.58
N ARG A 213 -15.73 8.52 14.90
CA ARG A 213 -16.54 7.49 15.55
C ARG A 213 -18.00 7.91 15.76
N VAL A 214 -18.33 9.19 15.57
CA VAL A 214 -19.69 9.75 15.61
C VAL A 214 -20.28 9.71 14.20
#